data_AF-A0A3D4MHF0-F1
#
_entry.id   AF-A0A3D4MHF0-F1
#
_cell.length_a   1.000
_cell.length_b   1.000
_cell.length_c   1.000
_cell.angle_alpha   90.00
_cell.angle_beta   90.00
_cell.angle_gamma   90.00
#
_symmetry.space_group_name_H-M   'P 1'
#
loop_
_entity.id
_entity.type
_entity.pdbx_description
1 polymer ?
#
loop_
_entity_poly.entity_id
_entity_poly.type
_entity_poly.pdbx_seq_one_letter_code
_entity_poly.pdbx_strand_id
1 'polypeptide(L)'
;MLNIIHIFICVVVGCVLLTPLVLPFWKVWARLKSHHPDIWHGKGPFDIVTLMAHGYVVKNFFEIIALAEHDEALTARDPELVKWARVSREMLRLLPQGFMGQVGCVILFLMLTYMLGGAIMEIFS
;
A
#
# COMPACT_ATOMS: atom_id res chain seq x y z
N MET A 1 -11.12 14.61 -28.01
CA MET A 1 -9.77 15.03 -27.52
C MET A 1 -9.80 15.62 -26.12
N LEU A 2 -10.67 16.60 -25.81
CA LEU A 2 -10.71 17.21 -24.48
C LEU A 2 -10.95 16.19 -23.35
N ASN A 3 -11.89 15.25 -23.51
CA ASN A 3 -12.21 14.23 -22.50
C ASN A 3 -11.04 13.26 -22.23
N ILE A 4 -10.27 12.90 -23.26
CA ILE A 4 -9.10 12.02 -23.14
C ILE A 4 -8.00 12.70 -22.31
N ILE A 5 -7.77 14.00 -22.55
CA ILE A 5 -6.79 14.79 -21.80
C ILE A 5 -7.20 14.91 -20.33
N HIS A 6 -8.49 15.15 -20.04
CA HIS A 6 -8.98 15.23 -18.67
C HIS A 6 -8.81 13.90 -17.92
N ILE A 7 -9.09 12.77 -18.57
CA ILE A 7 -8.92 11.45 -17.95
C ILE A 7 -7.46 11.12 -17.74
N PHE A 8 -6.60 11.44 -18.70
CA PHE A 8 -5.16 11.29 -18.52
C PHE A 8 -4.67 12.10 -17.31
N ILE A 9 -5.12 13.36 -17.18
CA ILE A 9 -4.82 14.19 -16.00
C ILE A 9 -5.39 13.56 -14.73
N CYS A 10 -6.63 13.06 -14.72
CA CYS A 10 -7.23 12.40 -13.56
C CYS A 10 -6.46 11.15 -13.14
N VAL A 11 -6.00 10.33 -14.10
CA VAL A 11 -5.18 9.14 -13.82
C VAL A 11 -3.83 9.55 -13.24
N VAL A 12 -3.15 10.53 -13.85
CA VAL A 12 -1.86 11.04 -13.36
C VAL A 12 -1.99 11.61 -11.95
N VAL A 13 -2.99 12.46 -11.71
CA VAL A 13 -3.29 13.02 -10.39
C VAL A 13 -3.61 11.92 -9.40
N GLY A 14 -4.42 10.93 -9.78
CA GLY A 14 -4.70 9.76 -8.95
C GLY A 14 -3.43 8.99 -8.55
N CYS A 15 -2.54 8.71 -9.50
CA CYS A 15 -1.26 8.06 -9.23
C CYS A 15 -0.37 8.90 -8.29
N VAL A 16 -0.30 10.21 -8.50
CA VAL A 16 0.46 11.12 -7.63
C VAL A 16 -0.11 11.14 -6.21
N LEU A 17 -1.44 11.16 -6.05
CA LEU A 17 -2.10 11.13 -4.75
C LEU A 17 -1.95 9.78 -4.03
N LEU A 18 -1.86 8.67 -4.78
CA LEU A 18 -1.62 7.33 -4.21
C LEU A 18 -0.15 7.11 -3.83
N THR A 19 0.79 7.86 -4.42
CA THR A 19 2.22 7.73 -4.14
C THR A 19 2.56 7.86 -2.65
N PRO A 20 2.12 8.89 -1.89
CA PRO A 20 2.42 8.98 -0.45
C PRO A 20 1.84 7.83 0.37
N LEU A 21 0.76 7.19 -0.09
CA LEU A 21 0.16 6.04 0.58
C LEU A 21 0.96 4.75 0.34
N VAL A 22 1.44 4.53 -0.90
CA VAL A 22 2.11 3.28 -1.29
C VAL A 22 3.62 3.32 -1.01
N LEU A 23 4.25 4.49 -1.12
CA LEU A 23 5.70 4.66 -1.02
C LEU A 23 6.30 4.14 0.31
N PRO A 24 5.71 4.38 1.49
CA PRO A 24 6.25 3.88 2.75
C PRO A 24 6.35 2.34 2.77
N PHE A 25 5.29 1.65 2.34
CA PHE A 25 5.26 0.19 2.26
C PHE A 25 6.26 -0.33 1.24
N TRP A 26 6.39 0.33 0.09
CA TRP A 26 7.41 -0.04 -0.90
C TRP A 26 8.83 0.07 -0.34
N LYS A 27 9.14 1.15 0.41
CA LYS A 27 10.46 1.35 1.03
C LYS A 27 10.79 0.25 2.03
N VAL A 28 9.82 -0.15 2.86
CA VAL A 28 9.99 -1.29 3.79
C VAL A 28 10.23 -2.59 3.03
N TRP A 29 9.38 -2.91 2.04
CA TRP A 29 9.51 -4.13 1.24
C TRP A 29 10.85 -4.22 0.51
N ALA A 30 11.24 -3.17 -0.21
CA ALA A 30 12.48 -3.14 -0.96
C ALA A 30 13.71 -3.31 -0.06
N ARG A 31 13.68 -2.72 1.15
CA ARG A 31 14.80 -2.78 2.09
C ARG A 31 14.87 -4.11 2.83
N LEU A 32 13.73 -4.73 3.18
CA LEU A 32 13.69 -6.11 3.67
C LEU A 32 14.29 -7.08 2.65
N LYS A 33 13.88 -7.00 1.38
CA LYS A 33 14.36 -7.89 0.31
C LYS A 33 15.87 -7.74 0.04
N SER A 34 16.43 -6.55 0.21
CA SER A 34 17.83 -6.26 -0.16
C SER A 34 18.82 -6.29 1.01
N HIS A 35 18.43 -5.83 2.21
CA HIS A 35 19.34 -5.63 3.34
C HIS A 35 19.11 -6.62 4.50
N HIS A 36 17.92 -7.23 4.58
CA HIS A 36 17.57 -8.18 5.65
C HIS A 36 16.96 -9.48 5.09
N PRO A 37 17.72 -10.22 4.27
CA PRO A 37 17.24 -11.48 3.69
C PRO A 37 16.90 -12.52 4.78
N ASP A 38 17.53 -12.43 5.94
CA ASP A 38 17.25 -13.24 7.14
C ASP A 38 15.80 -13.09 7.60
N ILE A 39 15.32 -11.85 7.75
CA ILE A 39 13.93 -11.54 8.13
C ILE A 39 12.99 -11.89 6.97
N TRP A 40 13.42 -11.61 5.74
CA TRP A 40 12.65 -11.86 4.52
C TRP A 40 12.34 -13.34 4.29
N HIS A 41 13.34 -14.20 4.44
CA HIS A 41 13.17 -15.64 4.27
C HIS A 41 12.42 -16.28 5.45
N GLY A 42 12.59 -15.76 6.68
CA GLY A 42 11.93 -16.28 7.88
C GLY A 42 10.40 -16.15 7.91
N LYS A 43 9.84 -15.14 7.22
CA LYS A 43 8.38 -14.91 7.12
C LYS A 43 7.78 -15.33 5.76
N GLY A 44 8.62 -15.93 4.91
CA GLY A 44 8.33 -16.31 3.52
C GLY A 44 8.67 -15.18 2.56
N PRO A 45 9.50 -15.40 1.51
CA PRO A 45 9.76 -14.38 0.51
C PRO A 45 8.48 -14.15 -0.31
N PHE A 46 7.99 -12.92 -0.37
CA PHE A 46 6.81 -12.57 -1.15
C PHE A 46 7.05 -11.42 -2.12
N ASP A 47 6.79 -11.65 -3.39
CA ASP A 47 6.74 -10.55 -4.34
C ASP A 47 5.42 -9.79 -4.20
N ILE A 48 5.39 -8.57 -4.73
CA ILE A 48 4.24 -7.66 -4.59
C ILE A 48 2.96 -8.27 -5.16
N VAL A 49 3.09 -9.06 -6.24
CA VAL A 49 1.96 -9.81 -6.82
C VAL A 49 1.39 -10.81 -5.82
N THR A 50 2.25 -11.54 -5.12
CA THR A 50 1.85 -12.51 -4.08
C THR A 50 1.21 -11.80 -2.88
N LEU A 51 1.73 -10.62 -2.52
CA LEU A 51 1.17 -9.80 -1.45
C LEU A 51 -0.23 -9.28 -1.81
N MET A 52 -0.48 -8.93 -3.07
CA MET A 52 -1.82 -8.55 -3.54
C MET A 52 -2.77 -9.75 -3.67
N ALA A 53 -2.26 -10.92 -4.05
CA ALA A 53 -3.07 -12.11 -4.29
C ALA A 53 -3.49 -12.84 -3.00
N HIS A 54 -2.72 -12.69 -1.91
CA HIS A 54 -2.88 -13.51 -0.71
C HIS A 54 -2.90 -12.69 0.57
N GLY A 55 -4.07 -12.65 1.23
CA GLY A 55 -4.27 -11.89 2.47
C GLY A 55 -3.37 -12.32 3.64
N TYR A 56 -2.95 -13.59 3.71
CA TYR A 56 -2.03 -14.03 4.78
C TYR A 56 -0.62 -13.41 4.64
N VAL A 57 -0.18 -13.11 3.42
CA VAL A 57 1.11 -12.49 3.14
C VAL A 57 1.10 -11.03 3.57
N VAL A 58 0.00 -10.32 3.32
CA VAL A 58 -0.22 -8.96 3.81
C VAL A 58 -0.13 -8.93 5.34
N LYS A 59 -0.75 -9.90 6.01
CA LYS A 59 -0.65 -10.02 7.47
C LYS A 59 0.80 -10.19 7.93
N ASN A 60 1.56 -11.09 7.31
CA ASN A 60 2.99 -11.29 7.64
C ASN A 60 3.81 -10.01 7.45
N PHE A 61 3.54 -9.26 6.38
CA PHE A 61 4.22 -7.98 6.13
C PHE A 61 3.89 -6.92 7.18
N PHE A 62 2.63 -6.82 7.60
CA PHE A 62 2.22 -5.92 8.69
C PHE A 62 2.78 -6.34 10.05
N GLU A 63 2.90 -7.64 10.31
CA GLU A 63 3.60 -8.13 11.50
C GLU A 63 5.07 -7.70 11.51
N ILE A 64 5.78 -7.77 10.38
CA ILE A 64 7.17 -7.30 10.30
C ILE A 64 7.25 -5.80 10.59
N ILE A 65 6.35 -5.00 10.01
CA ILE A 65 6.28 -3.56 10.28
C ILE A 65 6.04 -3.28 11.78
N ALA A 66 5.15 -4.04 12.41
CA ALA A 66 4.85 -3.88 13.84
C ALA A 66 6.02 -4.30 14.73
N LEU A 67 6.71 -5.39 14.41
CA LEU A 67 7.85 -5.89 15.18
C LEU A 67 9.09 -5.02 15.01
N ALA A 68 9.31 -4.46 13.82
CA ALA A 68 10.46 -3.61 13.53
C ALA A 68 10.53 -2.35 14.40
N GLU A 69 9.40 -1.87 14.91
CA GLU A 69 9.37 -0.72 15.83
C GLU A 69 9.82 -1.06 17.25
N HIS A 70 9.71 -2.33 17.65
CA HIS A 70 9.99 -2.79 19.01
C HIS A 70 11.36 -3.48 19.13
N ASP A 71 12.04 -3.72 18.01
CA ASP A 71 13.34 -4.36 17.96
C ASP A 71 14.47 -3.31 18.01
N GLU A 72 15.05 -3.11 19.20
CA GLU A 72 16.18 -2.21 19.41
C GLU A 72 17.43 -2.64 18.62
N ALA A 73 17.63 -3.94 18.44
CA ALA A 73 18.76 -4.48 17.68
C ALA A 73 18.59 -4.21 16.18
N LEU A 74 17.38 -4.37 15.65
CA LEU A 74 17.06 -4.01 14.26
C LEU A 74 17.15 -2.49 14.03
N THR A 75 16.74 -1.69 15.01
CA THR A 75 16.87 -0.22 14.98
C THR A 75 18.34 0.21 14.90
N ALA A 76 19.22 -0.43 15.67
CA ALA A 76 20.66 -0.17 15.61
C ALA A 76 21.28 -0.64 14.28
N ARG A 77 20.80 -1.77 13.72
CA ARG A 77 21.30 -2.35 12.47
C ARG A 77 20.84 -1.59 11.23
N ASP A 78 19.59 -1.10 11.21
CA ASP A 78 19.01 -0.38 10.06
C ASP A 78 17.91 0.62 10.47
N PRO A 79 18.29 1.85 10.85
CA PRO A 79 17.33 2.87 11.31
C PRO A 79 16.39 3.36 10.19
N GLU A 80 16.80 3.26 8.93
CA GLU A 80 15.95 3.64 7.80
C GLU A 80 14.78 2.66 7.62
N LEU A 81 15.02 1.35 7.77
CA LEU A 81 13.93 0.37 7.74
C LEU A 81 12.88 0.68 8.82
N VAL A 82 13.32 0.96 10.05
CA VAL A 82 12.44 1.26 11.19
C VAL A 82 11.67 2.57 10.98
N LYS A 83 12.34 3.60 10.45
CA LYS A 83 11.68 4.86 10.07
C LYS A 83 10.55 4.64 9.08
N TRP A 84 10.78 3.88 8.01
CA TRP A 84 9.73 3.58 7.02
C TRP A 84 8.65 2.66 7.56
N ALA A 85 8.99 1.73 8.46
CA ALA A 85 8.01 0.91 9.17
C ALA A 85 7.08 1.78 10.04
N ARG A 86 7.61 2.75 10.79
CA ARG A 86 6.80 3.68 11.58
C ARG A 86 5.88 4.52 10.70
N VAL A 87 6.38 5.07 9.60
CA VAL A 87 5.54 5.83 8.65
C VAL A 87 4.43 4.94 8.06
N SER A 88 4.75 3.70 7.70
CA SER A 88 3.77 2.73 7.19
C SER A 88 2.68 2.43 8.23
N ARG A 89 3.05 2.31 9.51
CA ARG A 89 2.09 2.13 10.62
C ARG A 89 1.17 3.34 10.80
N GLU A 90 1.70 4.55 10.74
CA GLU A 90 0.87 5.76 10.80
C GLU A 90 -0.11 5.82 9.63
N MET A 91 0.31 5.44 8.42
CA MET A 91 -0.61 5.34 7.28
C MET A 91 -1.72 4.31 7.52
N LEU A 92 -1.43 3.17 8.16
CA LEU A 92 -2.45 2.18 8.54
C LEU A 92 -3.40 2.71 9.63
N ARG A 93 -2.94 3.59 10.52
CA ARG A 93 -3.79 4.23 11.54
C ARG A 93 -4.77 5.25 10.95
N LEU A 94 -4.42 5.85 9.82
CA LEU A 94 -5.30 6.73 9.07
C LEU A 94 -6.44 5.98 8.37
N LEU A 95 -6.28 4.67 8.15
CA LEU A 95 -7.35 3.84 7.59
C LEU A 95 -8.47 3.63 8.62
N PRO A 96 -9.74 3.62 8.19
CA PRO A 96 -10.85 3.35 9.10
C PRO A 96 -10.71 1.97 9.75
N GLN A 97 -10.53 1.98 11.07
CA GLN A 97 -10.38 0.77 11.90
C GLN A 97 -11.72 0.13 12.25
N GLY A 98 -12.82 0.90 12.21
CA GLY A 98 -14.16 0.42 12.54
C GLY A 98 -14.85 -0.28 11.38
N PHE A 99 -15.65 -1.30 11.69
CA PHE A 99 -16.43 -2.06 10.70
C PHE A 99 -17.22 -1.15 9.75
N MET A 100 -17.91 -0.12 10.29
CA MET A 100 -18.65 0.84 9.47
C MET A 100 -17.77 1.67 8.54
N GLY A 101 -16.56 2.03 8.98
CA GLY A 101 -15.62 2.77 8.14
C GLY A 101 -15.02 1.90 7.03
N GLN A 102 -14.77 0.62 7.30
CA GLN A 102 -14.33 -0.34 6.29
C GLN A 102 -15.42 -0.60 5.24
N VAL A 103 -16.66 -0.82 5.68
CA VAL A 103 -17.83 -0.94 4.79
C VAL A 103 -17.99 0.33 3.95
N GLY A 104 -17.85 1.51 4.56
CA GLY A 104 -17.86 2.79 3.85
C GLY A 104 -16.79 2.91 2.77
N CYS A 105 -15.55 2.47 3.05
CA CYS A 105 -14.48 2.42 2.04
C CYS A 105 -14.80 1.49 0.88
N VAL A 106 -15.40 0.32 1.13
CA VAL A 106 -15.80 -0.62 0.07
C VAL A 106 -16.89 0.01 -0.80
N ILE A 107 -17.90 0.64 -0.19
CA ILE A 107 -18.97 1.33 -0.94
C ILE A 107 -18.40 2.46 -1.79
N LEU A 108 -17.52 3.30 -1.23
CA LEU A 108 -16.85 4.37 -1.96
C LEU A 108 -16.02 3.83 -3.13
N PHE A 109 -15.28 2.74 -2.91
CA PHE A 109 -14.51 2.09 -3.97
C PHE A 109 -15.42 1.62 -5.12
N LEU A 110 -16.51 0.91 -4.81
CA LEU A 110 -17.47 0.44 -5.81
C LEU A 110 -18.12 1.60 -6.59
N MET A 111 -18.50 2.69 -5.91
CA MET A 111 -19.05 3.87 -6.57
C MET A 111 -18.02 4.55 -7.48
N LEU A 112 -16.78 4.70 -7.04
CA LEU A 112 -15.69 5.25 -7.86
C LEU A 112 -15.42 4.38 -9.09
N THR A 113 -15.36 3.06 -8.93
CA THR A 113 -15.17 2.13 -10.04
C THR A 113 -16.33 2.18 -11.04
N TYR A 114 -17.56 2.28 -10.56
CA TYR A 114 -18.74 2.41 -11.41
C TYR A 114 -18.73 3.73 -12.20
N MET A 115 -18.45 4.86 -11.54
CA MET A 115 -18.36 6.16 -12.22
C MET A 115 -17.21 6.20 -13.23
N LEU A 116 -16.05 5.64 -12.88
CA LEU A 116 -14.91 5.55 -13.79
C LEU A 116 -15.21 4.64 -14.99
N GLY A 117 -15.84 3.50 -14.76
CA GLY A 117 -16.27 2.58 -15.82
C GLY A 117 -17.29 3.21 -16.77
N GLY A 118 -18.27 3.95 -16.22
CA GLY A 118 -19.23 4.71 -17.01
C GLY A 118 -18.56 5.80 -17.87
N ALA A 119 -17.65 6.57 -17.28
CA ALA A 119 -16.89 7.58 -17.99
C ALA A 119 -16.02 6.98 -19.11
N ILE A 120 -15.45 5.79 -18.89
CA ILE A 120 -14.69 5.07 -19.92
C ILE A 120 -15.61 4.62 -21.07
N MET A 121 -16.77 4.02 -20.77
CA MET A 121 -17.71 3.54 -21.78
C MET A 121 -18.26 4.67 -22.67
N GLU A 122 -18.55 5.85 -22.10
CA GLU A 122 -18.98 7.04 -22.86
C GLU A 122 -17.95 7.54 -23.88
N ILE A 123 -16.67 7.18 -23.75
CA ILE A 123 -15.61 7.60 -24.68
C ILE A 123 -15.53 6.67 -25.89
N PHE A 124 -15.89 5.40 -25.70
CA PHE A 124 -15.79 4.36 -26.72
C PHE A 124 -17.11 4.12 -27.47
N SER A 125 -18.22 4.76 -27.07
CA SER A 125 -19.47 4.81 -27.83
C SER A 125 -19.55 6.05 -28.71
#